data_AF-A0A7S3NKB7-F1
#
_entry.id   AF-A0A7S3NKB7-F1
#
_cell.length_a   1.000
_cell.length_b   1.000
_cell.length_c   1.000
_cell.angle_alpha   90.00
_cell.angle_beta   90.00
_cell.angle_gamma   90.00
#
_symmetry.space_group_name_H-M   'P 1'
#
loop_
_entity.id
_entity.type
_entity.pdbx_description
1 polymer ?
#
loop_
_entity_poly.entity_id
_entity_poly.type
_entity_poly.pdbx_seq_one_letter_code
_entity_poly.pdbx_strand_id
1 'polypeptide(L)'
;MRGKEKFEEVLKENSLYGRCKTSVNQWIIYGVSGFVMSMMPTLLYTSPMFDVSVRDSLTQLIGVGLGCTILMAWAYRSVALQRRIRLLSKHQIPQNKSGGSIAKKEREEAQIAFEAKTSDISCAYALMTVNAAYLILWIACAFSILPKLWTDMSSNINHLIAIAGTSIFLASRAATFLA
;
A
#
# COMPACT_ATOMS: atom_id res chain seq x y z
N MET A 1 1.78 17.11 31.99
CA MET A 1 0.47 16.76 31.40
C MET A 1 0.55 16.24 29.95
N ARG A 2 1.46 16.72 29.08
CA ARG A 2 1.68 16.22 27.70
C ARG A 2 1.92 14.70 27.51
N GLY A 3 2.39 13.99 28.53
CA GLY A 3 2.69 12.56 28.43
C GLY A 3 1.46 11.65 28.49
N LYS A 4 0.37 12.08 29.14
CA LYS A 4 -0.84 11.27 29.30
C LYS A 4 -1.69 11.25 28.02
N GLU A 5 -1.84 12.40 27.36
CA GLU A 5 -2.55 12.51 26.07
C GLU A 5 -1.91 11.63 24.99
N LYS A 6 -0.57 11.65 24.92
CA LYS A 6 0.19 10.83 23.95
C LYS A 6 0.03 9.32 24.21
N PHE A 7 -0.07 8.92 25.48
CA PHE A 7 -0.24 7.52 25.87
C PHE A 7 -1.66 7.02 25.59
N GLU A 8 -2.69 7.84 25.85
CA GLU A 8 -4.08 7.52 25.51
C GLU A 8 -4.30 7.46 24.01
N GLU A 9 -3.63 8.33 23.24
CA GLU A 9 -3.67 8.31 21.77
C GLU A 9 -3.06 7.02 21.21
N VAL A 10 -1.89 6.60 21.71
CA VAL A 10 -1.24 5.32 21.33
C VAL A 10 -2.07 4.10 21.71
N LEU A 11 -2.65 4.07 22.92
CA LEU A 11 -3.53 2.97 23.34
C LEU A 11 -4.78 2.87 22.47
N LYS A 12 -5.36 4.02 22.12
CA LYS A 12 -6.52 4.12 21.24
C LYS A 12 -6.17 3.69 19.82
N GLU A 13 -5.02 4.09 19.33
CA GLU A 13 -4.49 3.70 18.02
C GLU A 13 -4.28 2.18 17.94
N ASN A 14 -3.64 1.57 18.93
CA ASN A 14 -3.47 0.12 19.04
C ASN A 14 -4.81 -0.63 19.14
N SER A 15 -5.79 -0.07 19.87
CA SER A 15 -7.13 -0.66 19.97
C SER A 15 -7.93 -0.59 18.65
N LEU A 16 -7.67 0.42 17.82
CA LEU A 16 -8.27 0.57 16.49
C LEU A 16 -7.57 -0.34 15.49
N TYR A 17 -6.25 -0.49 15.63
CA TYR A 17 -5.43 -1.40 14.85
C TYR A 17 -5.92 -2.85 14.98
N GLY A 18 -6.19 -3.30 16.21
CA GLY A 18 -6.76 -4.63 16.47
C GLY A 18 -8.20 -4.82 15.94
N ARG A 19 -8.96 -3.73 15.75
CA ARG A 19 -10.33 -3.76 15.19
C ARG A 19 -10.40 -3.65 13.68
N CYS A 20 -9.40 -3.05 13.04
CA CYS A 20 -9.38 -2.84 11.58
C CYS A 20 -8.96 -4.12 10.85
N LYS A 21 -9.89 -5.07 10.68
CA LYS A 21 -9.68 -6.24 9.82
C LYS A 21 -9.76 -5.84 8.34
N THR A 22 -8.82 -6.34 7.54
CA THR A 22 -8.83 -6.26 6.07
C THR A 22 -9.76 -7.35 5.54
N SER A 23 -10.68 -7.01 4.62
CA SER A 23 -11.57 -8.01 4.02
C SER A 23 -10.85 -8.88 2.98
N VAL A 24 -11.39 -10.06 2.69
CA VAL A 24 -10.86 -10.94 1.63
C VAL A 24 -10.89 -10.22 0.28
N ASN A 25 -11.97 -9.48 -0.01
CA ASN A 25 -12.10 -8.70 -1.23
C ASN A 25 -10.99 -7.65 -1.37
N GLN A 26 -10.60 -6.99 -0.27
CA GLN A 26 -9.50 -6.04 -0.27
C GLN A 26 -8.15 -6.70 -0.57
N TRP A 27 -7.91 -7.89 -0.02
CA TRP A 27 -6.71 -8.66 -0.35
C TRP A 27 -6.64 -9.04 -1.83
N ILE A 28 -7.76 -9.44 -2.42
CA ILE A 28 -7.84 -9.72 -3.86
C ILE A 28 -7.53 -8.45 -4.66
N ILE A 29 -8.15 -7.32 -4.31
CA ILE A 29 -7.89 -6.03 -4.98
C ILE A 29 -6.41 -5.64 -4.88
N TYR A 30 -5.81 -5.77 -3.69
CA TYR A 30 -4.38 -5.49 -3.47
C TYR A 30 -3.48 -6.43 -4.28
N GLY A 31 -3.81 -7.72 -4.34
CA GLY A 31 -3.07 -8.71 -5.13
C GLY A 31 -3.12 -8.40 -6.63
N VAL A 32 -4.33 -8.19 -7.19
CA VAL A 32 -4.51 -7.89 -8.61
C VAL A 32 -3.84 -6.56 -8.97
N SER A 33 -4.04 -5.52 -8.16
CA SER A 33 -3.42 -4.21 -8.41
C SER A 33 -1.89 -4.27 -8.28
N GLY A 34 -1.38 -5.03 -7.30
CA GLY A 34 0.06 -5.25 -7.13
C GLY A 34 0.68 -5.98 -8.32
N PHE A 35 -0.03 -6.97 -8.85
CA PHE A 35 0.41 -7.70 -10.04
C PHE A 35 0.47 -6.79 -11.26
N VAL A 36 -0.61 -6.07 -11.56
CA VAL A 36 -0.65 -5.12 -12.69
C VAL A 36 0.48 -4.09 -12.59
N MET A 37 0.66 -3.51 -11.40
CA MET A 37 1.68 -2.48 -11.20
C MET A 37 3.10 -3.01 -11.25
N SER A 38 3.37 -4.23 -10.78
CA SER A 38 4.69 -4.86 -10.87
C SER A 38 5.06 -5.26 -12.31
N MET A 39 4.06 -5.55 -13.15
CA MET A 39 4.26 -5.85 -14.57
C MET A 39 4.34 -4.60 -15.45
N MET A 40 3.80 -3.47 -15.00
CA MET A 40 3.77 -2.21 -15.77
C MET A 40 5.17 -1.73 -16.21
N PRO A 41 6.20 -1.74 -15.35
CA PRO A 41 7.58 -1.51 -15.76
C PRO A 41 8.03 -2.39 -16.91
N THR A 42 7.74 -3.69 -16.85
CA THR A 42 8.15 -4.64 -17.89
C THR A 42 7.46 -4.32 -19.22
N LEU A 43 6.17 -3.95 -19.21
CA LEU A 43 5.45 -3.52 -20.40
C LEU A 43 6.05 -2.25 -21.02
N LEU A 44 6.44 -1.28 -20.18
CA LEU A 44 7.11 -0.06 -20.63
C LEU A 44 8.50 -0.37 -21.22
N TYR A 45 9.24 -1.28 -20.58
CA TYR A 45 10.58 -1.69 -20.96
C TYR A 45 10.62 -2.55 -22.23
N THR A 46 9.60 -3.38 -22.47
CA THR A 46 9.44 -4.16 -23.72
C THR A 46 8.86 -3.34 -24.87
N SER A 47 8.40 -2.11 -24.60
CA SER A 47 7.86 -1.27 -25.65
C SER A 47 8.96 -0.90 -26.66
N PRO A 48 8.61 -0.67 -27.94
CA PRO A 48 9.58 -0.34 -28.99
C PRO A 48 10.40 0.93 -28.73
N MET A 49 10.09 1.70 -27.66
CA MET A 49 10.96 2.79 -27.21
C MET A 49 12.31 2.33 -26.67
N PHE A 50 12.43 1.12 -26.14
CA PHE A 50 13.65 0.65 -25.47
C PHE A 50 14.31 -0.58 -26.12
N ASP A 51 13.63 -1.22 -27.08
CA ASP A 51 14.14 -2.31 -27.95
C ASP A 51 14.90 -3.43 -27.22
N VAL A 52 14.47 -3.74 -25.98
CA VAL A 52 15.04 -4.85 -25.21
C VAL A 52 14.23 -6.11 -25.47
N SER A 53 14.84 -7.09 -26.12
CA SER A 53 14.27 -8.44 -26.29
C SER A 53 14.27 -9.19 -24.96
N VAL A 54 13.08 -9.40 -24.40
CA VAL A 54 12.88 -10.01 -23.07
C VAL A 54 12.71 -11.54 -23.11
N ARG A 55 12.79 -12.16 -24.29
CA ARG A 55 12.52 -13.59 -24.49
C ARG A 55 13.38 -14.51 -23.62
N ASP A 56 14.64 -14.15 -23.36
CA ASP A 56 15.59 -15.01 -22.65
C ASP A 56 15.52 -14.90 -21.11
N SER A 57 14.62 -14.07 -20.56
CA SER A 57 14.55 -13.82 -19.11
C SER A 57 13.13 -13.84 -18.53
N LEU A 58 12.17 -14.43 -19.26
CA LEU A 58 10.76 -14.49 -18.87
C LEU A 58 10.56 -15.09 -17.45
N THR A 59 11.26 -16.19 -17.14
CA THR A 59 11.16 -16.87 -15.84
C THR A 59 11.63 -15.98 -14.68
N GLN A 60 12.71 -15.23 -14.87
CA GLN A 60 13.22 -14.31 -13.86
C GLN A 60 12.26 -13.14 -13.64
N LEU A 61 11.65 -12.63 -14.71
CA LEU A 61 10.66 -11.56 -14.64
C LEU A 61 9.38 -11.98 -13.94
N ILE A 62 8.88 -13.19 -14.21
CA ILE A 62 7.71 -13.74 -13.52
C ILE A 62 8.04 -13.92 -12.03
N GLY A 63 9.21 -14.49 -11.71
CA GLY A 63 9.65 -14.68 -10.32
C GLY A 63 9.75 -13.37 -9.55
N VAL A 64 10.43 -12.37 -10.11
CA VAL A 64 10.55 -11.03 -9.51
C VAL A 64 9.19 -10.34 -9.44
N GLY A 65 8.36 -10.48 -10.47
CA GLY A 65 7.00 -9.94 -10.53
C GLY A 65 6.11 -10.44 -9.41
N LEU A 66 6.08 -11.76 -9.17
CA LEU A 66 5.32 -12.37 -8.08
C LEU A 66 5.82 -11.90 -6.71
N GLY A 67 7.14 -11.86 -6.51
CA GLY A 67 7.73 -11.32 -5.27
C GLY A 67 7.33 -9.86 -5.03
N CYS A 68 7.42 -9.02 -6.07
CA CYS A 68 7.05 -7.60 -5.99
C CYS A 68 5.55 -7.41 -5.78
N THR A 69 4.71 -8.28 -6.34
CA THR A 69 3.26 -8.27 -6.11
C THR A 69 2.94 -8.45 -4.62
N ILE A 70 3.59 -9.40 -3.95
CA ILE A 70 3.41 -9.65 -2.52
C ILE A 70 3.85 -8.43 -1.71
N LEU A 71 5.02 -7.85 -2.03
CA LEU A 71 5.53 -6.65 -1.36
C LEU A 71 4.61 -5.43 -1.54
N MET A 72 4.11 -5.22 -2.76
CA MET A 72 3.16 -4.13 -3.07
C MET A 72 1.81 -4.35 -2.37
N ALA A 73 1.29 -5.58 -2.36
CA ALA A 73 0.06 -5.92 -1.64
C ALA A 73 0.18 -5.64 -0.14
N TRP A 74 1.35 -5.95 0.44
CA TRP A 74 1.63 -5.61 1.82
C TRP A 74 1.70 -4.09 2.03
N ALA A 75 2.38 -3.35 1.15
CA ALA A 75 2.45 -1.89 1.21
C ALA A 75 1.05 -1.24 1.14
N TYR A 76 0.17 -1.69 0.24
CA TYR A 76 -1.22 -1.20 0.16
C TYR A 76 -1.96 -1.43 1.48
N ARG A 77 -1.89 -2.65 2.03
CA ARG A 77 -2.55 -2.97 3.28
C ARG A 77 -2.10 -2.05 4.41
N SER A 78 -0.80 -1.85 4.55
CA SER A 78 -0.20 -1.03 5.60
C SER A 78 -0.65 0.43 5.49
N VAL A 79 -0.60 1.01 4.29
CA VAL A 79 -1.02 2.41 4.04
C VAL A 79 -2.54 2.57 4.22
N ALA A 80 -3.34 1.62 3.73
CA ALA A 80 -4.79 1.65 3.87
C ALA A 80 -5.20 1.60 5.34
N LEU A 81 -4.56 0.74 6.13
CA LEU A 81 -4.89 0.59 7.53
C LEU A 81 -4.52 1.84 8.33
N GLN A 82 -3.36 2.45 8.08
CA GLN A 82 -3.01 3.75 8.69
C GLN A 82 -4.02 4.85 8.35
N ARG A 83 -4.43 4.93 7.07
CA ARG A 83 -5.41 5.92 6.64
C ARG A 83 -6.75 5.71 7.33
N ARG A 84 -7.20 4.45 7.44
CA ARG A 84 -8.43 4.07 8.12
C ARG A 84 -8.39 4.49 9.59
N ILE A 85 -7.32 4.17 10.30
CA ILE A 85 -7.16 4.55 11.71
C ILE A 85 -7.22 6.08 11.87
N ARG A 86 -6.51 6.84 11.04
CA ARG A 86 -6.54 8.32 11.07
C ARG A 86 -7.94 8.90 10.81
N LEU A 87 -8.73 8.27 9.94
CA LEU A 87 -10.09 8.73 9.65
C LEU A 87 -11.05 8.40 10.81
N LEU A 88 -10.94 7.19 11.36
CA LEU A 88 -11.73 6.75 12.51
C LEU A 88 -11.39 7.52 13.80
N SER A 89 -10.13 7.91 14.00
CA SER A 89 -9.72 8.70 15.16
C SER A 89 -10.22 10.14 15.09
N LYS A 90 -10.26 10.74 13.88
CA LYS A 90 -10.74 12.11 13.66
C LYS A 90 -12.26 12.28 13.74
N HIS A 91 -13.03 11.24 13.38
CA HIS A 91 -14.49 11.32 13.27
C HIS A 91 -15.21 10.53 14.37
N GLN A 92 -14.65 10.47 15.58
CA GLN A 92 -15.32 9.79 16.67
C GLN A 92 -16.69 10.41 16.93
N ILE A 93 -17.74 9.62 16.68
CA ILE A 93 -19.12 9.97 16.99
C ILE A 93 -19.19 10.12 18.53
N PRO A 94 -19.49 11.31 19.08
CA PRO A 94 -19.45 11.56 20.51
C PRO A 94 -20.32 10.55 21.25
N GLN A 95 -19.76 9.80 22.19
CA GLN A 95 -20.49 8.88 23.07
C GLN A 95 -21.38 9.66 24.05
N ASN A 96 -22.42 10.33 23.56
CA ASN A 96 -23.44 10.87 24.44
C ASN A 96 -24.19 9.71 25.10
N LYS A 97 -24.12 9.67 26.43
CA LYS A 97 -24.53 8.58 27.32
C LYS A 97 -26.06 8.51 27.59
N SER A 98 -26.92 9.15 26.80
CA SER A 98 -28.33 9.33 27.18
C SER A 98 -29.36 9.21 26.03
N GLY A 99 -29.24 8.20 25.17
CA GLY A 99 -30.25 7.92 24.13
C GLY A 99 -30.94 6.57 24.35
N GLY A 100 -32.27 6.51 24.24
CA GLY A 100 -33.07 5.29 24.35
C GLY A 100 -32.72 4.21 23.31
N SER A 101 -33.26 2.99 23.46
CA SER A 101 -32.83 1.81 22.67
C SER A 101 -32.95 1.95 21.15
N ILE A 102 -33.90 2.74 20.65
CA ILE A 102 -34.08 3.02 19.22
C ILE A 102 -32.92 3.88 18.68
N ALA A 103 -32.48 4.89 19.43
CA ALA A 103 -31.32 5.72 19.08
C ALA A 103 -29.99 4.95 19.12
N LYS A 104 -29.94 3.80 19.82
CA LYS A 104 -28.77 2.93 19.84
C LYS A 104 -28.64 2.14 18.53
N LYS A 105 -29.75 1.63 17.99
CA LYS A 105 -29.74 0.83 16.75
C LYS A 105 -29.39 1.68 15.52
N GLU A 106 -30.02 2.85 15.37
CA GLU A 106 -29.69 3.78 14.26
C GLU A 106 -28.24 4.25 14.32
N ARG A 107 -27.70 4.43 15.53
CA ARG A 107 -26.30 4.80 15.74
C ARG A 107 -25.33 3.66 15.39
N GLU A 108 -25.66 2.42 15.74
CA GLU A 108 -24.87 1.25 15.35
C GLU A 108 -24.86 1.09 13.83
N GLU A 109 -26.01 1.25 13.15
CA GLU A 109 -26.11 1.22 11.69
C GLU A 109 -25.30 2.35 11.03
N ALA A 110 -25.39 3.58 11.56
CA ALA A 110 -24.60 4.71 11.08
C ALA A 110 -23.08 4.49 11.27
N GLN A 111 -22.69 3.87 12.39
CA GLN A 111 -21.28 3.54 12.66
C GLN A 111 -20.77 2.46 11.69
N ILE A 112 -21.55 1.41 11.43
CA ILE A 112 -21.19 0.36 10.47
C ILE A 112 -21.05 0.95 9.06
N ALA A 113 -22.00 1.78 8.63
CA ALA A 113 -21.94 2.45 7.33
C ALA A 113 -20.72 3.37 7.21
N PHE A 114 -20.39 4.10 8.28
CA PHE A 114 -19.21 4.96 8.32
C PHE A 114 -17.91 4.16 8.25
N GLU A 115 -17.81 3.05 8.99
CA GLU A 115 -16.65 2.15 8.96
C GLU A 115 -16.44 1.51 7.59
N ALA A 116 -17.52 1.09 6.93
CA ALA A 116 -17.49 0.54 5.57
C ALA A 116 -16.97 1.59 4.57
N LYS A 117 -17.57 2.79 4.55
CA LYS A 117 -17.15 3.88 3.66
C LYS A 117 -15.69 4.30 3.90
N THR A 118 -15.27 4.32 5.15
CA THR A 118 -13.87 4.63 5.52
C THR A 118 -12.91 3.56 5.00
N SER A 119 -13.33 2.29 5.01
CA SER A 119 -12.57 1.16 4.46
C SER A 119 -12.30 1.34 2.97
N ASP A 120 -13.32 1.69 2.19
CA ASP A 120 -13.21 1.86 0.74
C ASP A 120 -12.34 3.06 0.36
N ILE A 121 -12.56 4.21 1.03
CA ILE A 121 -11.74 5.42 0.83
C ILE A 121 -10.27 5.14 1.14
N SER A 122 -10.00 4.39 2.21
CA SER A 122 -8.63 4.07 2.61
C SER A 122 -7.95 3.09 1.65
N CYS A 123 -8.70 2.13 1.12
CA CYS A 123 -8.25 1.22 0.07
C CYS A 123 -7.86 1.99 -1.20
N ALA A 124 -8.76 2.82 -1.73
CA ALA A 124 -8.51 3.62 -2.93
C ALA A 124 -7.31 4.57 -2.75
N TYR A 125 -7.22 5.22 -1.60
CA TYR A 125 -6.08 6.08 -1.26
C TYR A 125 -4.75 5.32 -1.26
N ALA A 126 -4.72 4.12 -0.69
CA ALA A 126 -3.52 3.30 -0.63
C ALA A 126 -3.07 2.86 -2.02
N LEU A 127 -3.99 2.38 -2.86
CA LEU A 127 -3.71 2.02 -4.24
C LEU A 127 -3.09 3.21 -5.00
N MET A 128 -3.74 4.38 -4.96
CA MET A 128 -3.25 5.56 -5.67
C MET A 128 -1.87 6.00 -5.18
N THR A 129 -1.69 6.11 -3.87
CA THR A 129 -0.46 6.66 -3.27
C THR A 129 0.73 5.72 -3.48
N VAL A 130 0.55 4.43 -3.25
CA VAL A 130 1.62 3.44 -3.41
C VAL A 130 1.95 3.26 -4.89
N ASN A 131 0.97 3.26 -5.79
CA ASN A 131 1.21 3.17 -7.24
C ASN A 131 2.00 4.37 -7.76
N ALA A 132 1.59 5.58 -7.37
CA ALA A 132 2.28 6.80 -7.77
C ALA A 132 3.73 6.80 -7.25
N ALA A 133 3.93 6.48 -5.97
CA ALA A 133 5.27 6.39 -5.39
C ALA A 133 6.12 5.31 -6.08
N TYR A 134 5.55 4.15 -6.38
CA TYR A 134 6.23 3.08 -7.09
C TYR A 134 6.71 3.51 -8.46
N LEU A 135 5.85 4.11 -9.29
CA LEU A 135 6.24 4.55 -10.62
C LEU A 135 7.32 5.62 -10.58
N ILE A 136 7.18 6.62 -9.70
CA ILE A 136 8.17 7.70 -9.56
C ILE A 136 9.53 7.13 -9.15
N LEU A 137 9.56 6.28 -8.14
CA LEU A 137 10.79 5.67 -7.65
C LEU A 137 11.40 4.71 -8.68
N TRP A 138 10.57 3.92 -9.37
CA TRP A 138 11.05 3.02 -10.42
C TRP A 138 11.69 3.81 -11.57
N ILE A 139 11.05 4.87 -12.06
CA ILE A 139 11.62 5.74 -13.11
C ILE A 139 12.95 6.34 -12.64
N ALA A 140 13.00 6.88 -11.42
CA ALA A 140 14.23 7.45 -10.86
C ALA A 140 15.34 6.38 -10.75
N CYS A 141 15.02 5.20 -10.24
CA CYS A 141 15.96 4.08 -10.11
C CYS A 141 16.48 3.60 -11.47
N ALA A 142 15.57 3.29 -12.40
CA ALA A 142 15.90 2.69 -13.69
C ALA A 142 16.69 3.63 -14.61
N PHE A 143 16.34 4.92 -14.64
CA PHE A 143 16.90 5.86 -15.62
C PHE A 143 17.92 6.85 -15.04
N SER A 144 17.88 7.14 -13.74
CA SER A 144 18.75 8.17 -13.15
C SER A 144 19.82 7.62 -12.21
N ILE A 145 19.49 6.62 -11.40
CA ILE A 145 20.37 6.13 -10.33
C ILE A 145 21.22 4.95 -10.81
N LEU A 146 20.59 3.85 -11.23
CA LEU A 146 21.30 2.61 -11.57
C LEU A 146 22.28 2.76 -12.74
N PRO A 147 21.96 3.47 -13.84
CA PRO A 147 22.92 3.68 -14.93
C PRO A 147 24.19 4.43 -14.52
N LYS A 148 24.13 5.25 -13.45
CA LYS A 148 25.27 6.01 -12.94
C LYS A 148 26.10 5.24 -11.93
N LEU A 149 25.50 4.27 -11.24
CA LEU A 149 26.19 3.47 -10.23
C LEU A 149 26.95 2.31 -10.86
N TRP A 150 26.39 1.66 -11.87
CA TRP A 150 26.95 0.44 -12.47
C TRP A 150 26.90 0.49 -14.00
N THR A 151 28.03 0.80 -14.61
CA THR A 151 28.17 0.93 -16.08
C THR A 151 28.17 -0.41 -16.81
N ASP A 152 28.48 -1.51 -16.11
CA ASP A 152 28.72 -2.83 -16.75
C ASP A 152 27.55 -3.81 -16.60
N MET A 153 26.41 -3.38 -16.04
CA MET A 153 25.24 -4.25 -15.93
C MET A 153 24.46 -4.34 -17.24
N SER A 154 23.98 -5.53 -17.56
CA SER A 154 23.01 -5.71 -18.64
C SER A 154 21.70 -4.98 -18.33
N SER A 155 21.03 -4.52 -19.40
CA SER A 155 19.73 -3.83 -19.34
C SER A 155 18.69 -4.63 -18.53
N ASN A 156 18.66 -5.95 -18.70
CA ASN A 156 17.74 -6.85 -17.99
C ASN A 156 17.97 -6.85 -16.48
N ILE A 157 19.23 -6.91 -16.03
CA ILE A 157 19.57 -6.91 -14.61
C ILE A 157 19.23 -5.54 -14.00
N ASN A 158 19.55 -4.45 -14.69
CA ASN A 158 19.20 -3.10 -14.26
C ASN A 158 17.68 -2.96 -14.03
N HIS A 159 16.88 -3.43 -15.00
CA HIS A 159 15.42 -3.43 -14.91
C HIS A 159 14.89 -4.24 -13.71
N LEU A 160 15.38 -5.48 -13.54
CA LEU A 160 14.96 -6.33 -12.42
C LEU A 160 15.29 -5.71 -11.07
N ILE A 161 16.48 -5.11 -10.93
CA ILE A 161 16.89 -4.42 -9.71
C ILE A 161 16.05 -3.17 -9.47
N ALA A 162 15.69 -2.41 -10.51
CA ALA A 162 14.83 -1.25 -10.38
C ALA A 162 13.42 -1.64 -9.86
N ILE A 163 12.82 -2.70 -10.42
CA ILE A 163 11.52 -3.22 -9.97
C ILE A 163 11.60 -3.72 -8.52
N ALA A 164 12.55 -4.62 -8.25
CA ALA A 164 12.67 -5.26 -6.94
C ALA A 164 13.05 -4.26 -5.85
N GLY A 165 14.06 -3.42 -6.11
CA GLY A 165 14.54 -2.40 -5.19
C GLY A 165 13.45 -1.40 -4.81
N THR A 166 12.66 -0.96 -5.79
CA THR A 166 11.54 -0.04 -5.53
C THR A 166 10.45 -0.70 -4.67
N SER A 167 10.11 -1.96 -4.97
CA SER A 167 9.10 -2.72 -4.21
C SER A 167 9.53 -2.97 -2.77
N ILE A 168 10.80 -3.34 -2.56
CA ILE A 168 11.39 -3.54 -1.22
C ILE A 168 11.42 -2.22 -0.45
N PHE A 169 11.81 -1.12 -1.10
CA PHE A 169 11.83 0.20 -0.46
C PHE A 169 10.43 0.62 0.01
N LEU A 170 9.41 0.44 -0.83
CA LEU A 170 8.04 0.78 -0.45
C LEU A 170 7.48 -0.13 0.64
N ALA A 171 7.72 -1.44 0.55
CA ALA A 171 7.27 -2.38 1.59
C ALA A 171 7.94 -2.11 2.94
N SER A 172 9.26 -1.86 2.96
CA SER A 172 9.99 -1.53 4.18
C SER A 172 9.51 -0.21 4.80
N ARG A 173 9.31 0.84 3.98
CA ARG A 173 8.73 2.09 4.44
C ARG A 173 7.32 1.90 4.98
N ALA A 174 6.48 1.12 4.29
CA ALA A 174 5.13 0.83 4.74
C ALA A 174 5.11 0.05 6.07
N ALA A 175 6.06 -0.87 6.27
CA ALA A 175 6.23 -1.64 7.51
C ALA A 175 6.70 -0.77 8.69
N THR A 176 7.60 0.20 8.47
CA THR A 176 8.05 1.11 9.54
C THR A 176 6.94 1.96 10.16
N PHE A 177 5.79 2.05 9.51
CA PHE A 177 4.64 2.75 10.05
C PHE A 177 3.66 1.83 10.79
N LEU A 178 3.89 0.51 10.79
CA LEU A 178 3.11 -0.46 11.56
C LEU A 178 3.81 -0.94 12.84
N ALA A 179 5.12 -0.74 12.93
CA ALA A 179 5.96 -1.03 14.10
C ALA A 179 6.03 0.20 15.02
#